data_AF-A0A522W2I7-F1
#
_entry.id   AF-A0A522W2I7-F1
#
_cell.length_a   1.000
_cell.length_b   1.000
_cell.length_c   1.000
_cell.angle_alpha   90.00
_cell.angle_beta   90.00
_cell.angle_gamma   90.00
#
_symmetry.space_group_name_H-M   'P 1'
#
loop_
_entity.id
_entity.type
_entity.pdbx_description
1 polymer ?
#
loop_
_entity_poly.entity_id
_entity_poly.type
_entity_poly.pdbx_seq_one_letter_code
_entity_poly.pdbx_strand_id
1 'polypeptide(L)'
;MSGTDSVAQLRGRWTPALTAAALQRLLGHESAIEIPTLELDGRTLLDLRGIRIEQTQLDGAQLRDASLRWATVRDVGFKGAALVGCDLSQTQFTDCYFRSALFERCDIVNARFGNSDFSGARFDACRLDFSAFVSCEIAFDSIRFRGDAPPQVLARVCRNLKLNAMSMGRFTDASDLAYLERTFDRHALHQRAFGAGMLSRVDRLHAVALW
;
A
#
# COMPACT_ATOMS: atom_id res chain seq x y z
N MET A 1 -4.50 8.38 -26.92
CA MET A 1 -4.86 6.98 -27.22
C MET A 1 -5.87 6.52 -26.17
N SER A 2 -7.15 6.59 -26.53
CA SER A 2 -8.31 6.47 -25.63
C SER A 2 -8.88 5.04 -25.61
N GLY A 3 -8.09 4.08 -25.13
CA GLY A 3 -8.52 2.70 -24.95
C GLY A 3 -8.28 2.30 -23.51
N THR A 4 -9.34 2.00 -22.76
CA THR A 4 -9.23 1.32 -21.47
C THR A 4 -8.73 -0.10 -21.73
N ASP A 5 -7.42 -0.28 -21.85
CA ASP A 5 -6.81 -1.59 -21.95
C ASP A 5 -7.33 -2.45 -20.80
N SER A 6 -7.90 -3.59 -21.13
CA SER A 6 -8.34 -4.56 -20.14
C SER A 6 -7.15 -4.98 -19.26
N VAL A 7 -7.43 -5.41 -18.04
CA VAL A 7 -6.37 -5.92 -17.14
C VAL A 7 -5.55 -7.06 -17.79
N ALA A 8 -6.19 -7.85 -18.66
CA ALA A 8 -5.52 -8.89 -19.43
C ALA A 8 -4.53 -8.32 -20.46
N GLN A 9 -4.90 -7.26 -21.18
CA GLN A 9 -4.02 -6.58 -22.12
C GLN A 9 -2.84 -5.92 -21.41
N LEU A 10 -3.09 -5.25 -20.29
CA LEU A 10 -2.03 -4.62 -19.48
C LEU A 10 -1.03 -5.65 -18.94
N ARG A 11 -1.51 -6.82 -18.50
CA ARG A 11 -0.65 -7.94 -18.08
C ARG A 11 0.11 -8.59 -19.25
N GLY A 12 -0.44 -8.56 -20.46
CA GLY A 12 0.23 -9.04 -21.67
C GLY A 12 1.32 -8.11 -22.19
N ARG A 13 1.27 -6.82 -21.83
CA ARG A 13 2.25 -5.80 -22.24
C ARG A 13 3.66 -6.10 -21.72
N TRP A 14 3.75 -6.59 -20.49
CA TRP A 14 5.02 -6.81 -19.80
C TRP A 14 5.50 -8.25 -19.99
N THR A 15 6.25 -8.47 -21.07
CA THR A 15 6.98 -9.73 -21.27
C THR A 15 8.12 -9.84 -20.25
N PRO A 16 8.63 -11.05 -19.94
CA PRO A 16 9.74 -11.21 -19.00
C PRO A 16 10.98 -10.35 -19.34
N ALA A 17 11.28 -10.19 -20.63
CA ALA A 17 12.38 -9.35 -21.09
C ALA A 17 12.13 -7.85 -20.84
N LEU A 18 10.91 -7.36 -21.13
CA LEU A 18 10.54 -5.97 -20.86
C LEU A 18 10.47 -5.68 -19.37
N THR A 19 9.96 -6.62 -18.57
CA THR A 19 10.01 -6.53 -17.10
C THR A 19 11.45 -6.38 -16.65
N ALA A 20 12.35 -7.30 -17.03
CA ALA A 20 13.75 -7.26 -16.58
C ALA A 20 14.43 -5.94 -16.96
N ALA A 21 14.21 -5.46 -18.19
CA ALA A 21 14.73 -4.17 -18.64
C ALA A 21 14.16 -2.99 -17.85
N ALA A 22 12.86 -3.00 -17.52
CA ALA A 22 12.25 -1.95 -16.70
C ALA A 22 12.79 -1.97 -15.27
N LEU A 23 13.00 -3.14 -14.68
CA LEU A 23 13.57 -3.26 -13.34
C LEU A 23 15.02 -2.75 -13.27
N GLN A 24 15.85 -3.06 -14.28
CA GLN A 24 17.19 -2.49 -14.40
C GLN A 24 17.15 -0.97 -14.45
N ARG A 25 16.20 -0.41 -15.22
CA ARG A 25 15.99 1.04 -15.31
C ARG A 25 15.64 1.67 -13.96
N LEU A 26 14.80 0.99 -13.16
CA LEU A 26 14.38 1.44 -11.82
C LEU A 26 15.51 1.36 -10.78
N LEU A 27 16.45 0.45 -10.96
CA LEU A 27 17.68 0.36 -10.16
C LEU A 27 18.77 1.36 -10.59
N GLY A 28 18.48 2.22 -11.56
CA GLY A 28 19.43 3.21 -12.07
C GLY A 28 20.46 2.64 -13.04
N HIS A 29 20.29 1.40 -13.50
CA HIS A 29 21.13 0.85 -14.57
C HIS A 29 20.69 1.38 -15.93
N GLU A 30 21.64 1.44 -16.87
CA GLU A 30 21.35 1.74 -18.27
C GLU A 30 20.43 0.66 -18.84
N SER A 31 19.28 1.10 -19.35
CA SER A 31 18.31 0.23 -20.00
C SER A 31 17.67 1.02 -21.13
N ALA A 32 17.66 0.44 -22.33
CA ALA A 32 17.15 1.07 -23.54
C ALA A 32 15.61 1.07 -23.60
N ILE A 33 14.92 0.55 -22.58
CA ILE A 33 13.46 0.52 -22.57
C ILE A 33 12.91 1.91 -22.24
N GLU A 34 12.03 2.40 -23.11
CA GLU A 34 11.20 3.56 -22.81
C GLU A 34 9.98 3.10 -22.02
N ILE A 35 9.89 3.51 -20.75
CA ILE A 35 8.71 3.24 -19.95
C ILE A 35 7.68 4.33 -20.28
N PRO A 36 6.49 3.97 -20.80
CA PRO A 36 5.39 4.91 -21.04
C PRO A 36 5.03 5.73 -19.79
N THR A 37 4.50 6.93 -20.00
CA THR A 37 3.82 7.69 -18.94
C THR A 37 2.30 7.59 -19.06
N LEU A 38 1.62 7.81 -17.95
CA LEU A 38 0.16 7.95 -17.90
C LEU A 38 -0.19 9.18 -17.06
N GLU A 39 -1.26 9.86 -17.45
CA GLU A 39 -1.85 10.94 -16.66
C GLU A 39 -3.02 10.40 -15.83
N LEU A 40 -2.93 10.51 -14.50
CA LEU A 40 -3.98 10.07 -13.58
C LEU A 40 -4.13 11.09 -12.45
N ASP A 41 -5.35 11.58 -12.26
CA ASP A 41 -5.69 12.55 -11.20
C ASP A 41 -4.75 13.77 -11.15
N GLY A 42 -4.33 14.26 -12.33
CA GLY A 42 -3.43 15.41 -12.48
C GLY A 42 -1.95 15.11 -12.16
N ARG A 43 -1.57 13.83 -12.11
CA ARG A 43 -0.19 13.37 -11.93
C ARG A 43 0.28 12.59 -13.17
N THR A 44 1.51 12.87 -13.59
CA THR A 44 2.23 12.06 -14.58
C THR A 44 2.92 10.91 -13.86
N LEU A 45 2.50 9.67 -14.16
CA LEU A 45 3.06 8.47 -13.56
C LEU A 45 3.78 7.60 -14.61
N LEU A 46 4.82 6.89 -14.21
CA LEU A 46 5.38 5.78 -15.02
C LEU A 46 4.35 4.65 -15.09
N ASP A 47 3.98 4.24 -16.30
CA ASP A 47 2.98 3.21 -16.54
C ASP A 47 3.60 1.81 -16.52
N LEU A 48 3.65 1.26 -15.31
CA LEU A 48 4.03 -0.13 -15.01
C LEU A 48 2.80 -1.01 -14.73
N ARG A 49 1.62 -0.62 -15.22
CA ARG A 49 0.37 -1.33 -14.90
C ARG A 49 0.44 -2.77 -15.42
N GLY A 50 0.01 -3.70 -14.58
CA GLY A 50 0.00 -5.13 -14.89
C GLY A 50 1.37 -5.80 -14.95
N ILE A 51 2.47 -5.12 -14.59
CA ILE A 51 3.80 -5.71 -14.58
C ILE A 51 3.84 -6.96 -13.68
N ARG A 52 4.54 -8.00 -14.14
CA ARG A 52 4.81 -9.21 -13.36
C ARG A 52 6.28 -9.22 -12.99
N ILE A 53 6.57 -9.30 -11.69
CA ILE A 53 7.92 -9.34 -11.14
C ILE A 53 8.01 -10.60 -10.28
N GLU A 54 8.95 -11.48 -10.59
CA GLU A 54 9.15 -12.72 -9.84
C GLU A 54 10.64 -12.91 -9.56
N GLN A 55 10.98 -13.40 -8.36
CA GLN A 55 12.33 -13.89 -8.01
C GLN A 55 13.46 -12.88 -8.30
N THR A 56 13.27 -11.62 -7.90
CA THR A 56 14.19 -10.52 -8.21
C THR A 56 14.61 -9.77 -6.94
N GLN A 57 15.80 -9.18 -6.94
CA GLN A 57 16.27 -8.29 -5.88
C GLN A 57 16.15 -6.83 -6.32
N LEU A 58 15.32 -6.06 -5.64
CA LEU A 58 15.07 -4.63 -5.82
C LEU A 58 15.43 -3.85 -4.54
N ASP A 59 16.41 -4.34 -3.79
CA ASP A 59 16.93 -3.70 -2.59
C ASP A 59 17.44 -2.29 -2.92
N GLY A 60 17.02 -1.30 -2.12
CA GLY A 60 17.33 0.11 -2.32
C GLY A 60 16.67 0.77 -3.53
N ALA A 61 15.82 0.06 -4.28
CA ALA A 61 15.18 0.60 -5.48
C ALA A 61 14.39 1.89 -5.18
N GLN A 62 14.47 2.83 -6.11
CA GLN A 62 13.82 4.14 -6.00
C GLN A 62 12.68 4.20 -7.02
N LEU A 63 11.46 3.94 -6.56
CA LEU A 63 10.26 4.07 -7.38
C LEU A 63 9.56 5.36 -6.99
N ARG A 64 9.50 6.30 -7.93
CA ARG A 64 8.81 7.58 -7.76
C ARG A 64 7.73 7.70 -8.81
N ASP A 65 6.55 8.14 -8.39
CA ASP A 65 5.43 8.49 -9.27
C ASP A 65 5.20 7.39 -10.31
N ALA A 66 5.05 6.15 -9.85
CA ALA A 66 4.87 4.98 -10.70
C ALA A 66 3.52 4.32 -10.41
N SER A 67 2.80 3.96 -11.47
CA SER A 67 1.56 3.20 -11.36
C SER A 67 1.85 1.72 -11.59
N LEU A 68 1.85 0.94 -10.50
CA LEU A 68 1.94 -0.52 -10.51
C LEU A 68 0.56 -1.17 -10.40
N ARG A 69 -0.52 -0.45 -10.75
CA ARG A 69 -1.88 -0.97 -10.66
C ARG A 69 -2.00 -2.34 -11.35
N TRP A 70 -2.63 -3.30 -10.67
CA TRP A 70 -2.78 -4.70 -11.11
C TRP A 70 -1.50 -5.54 -11.23
N ALA A 71 -0.35 -5.02 -10.78
CA ALA A 71 0.90 -5.77 -10.79
C ALA A 71 0.81 -7.04 -9.93
N THR A 72 1.61 -8.04 -10.31
CA THR A 72 1.81 -9.27 -9.54
C THR A 72 3.28 -9.40 -9.22
N VAL A 73 3.59 -9.45 -7.93
CA VAL A 73 4.95 -9.44 -7.41
C VAL A 73 5.11 -10.64 -6.48
N ARG A 74 6.04 -11.55 -6.80
CA ARG A 74 6.27 -12.77 -6.02
C ARG A 74 7.73 -12.98 -5.73
N ASP A 75 8.08 -13.27 -4.47
CA ASP A 75 9.46 -13.61 -4.09
C ASP A 75 10.45 -12.51 -4.49
N VAL A 76 10.20 -11.28 -4.03
CA VAL A 76 11.00 -10.10 -4.39
C VAL A 76 11.55 -9.41 -3.15
N GLY A 77 12.85 -9.09 -3.19
CA GLY A 77 13.52 -8.26 -2.19
C GLY A 77 13.30 -6.77 -2.46
N PHE A 78 12.84 -6.03 -1.45
CA PHE A 78 12.65 -4.58 -1.45
C PHE A 78 13.31 -3.94 -0.23
N LYS A 79 14.39 -4.52 0.28
CA LYS A 79 15.02 -4.04 1.51
C LYS A 79 15.50 -2.60 1.31
N GLY A 80 15.04 -1.69 2.16
CA GLY A 80 15.39 -0.27 2.05
C GLY A 80 14.91 0.41 0.77
N ALA A 81 14.02 -0.20 0.00
CA ALA A 81 13.44 0.43 -1.19
C ALA A 81 12.57 1.64 -0.78
N ALA A 82 12.52 2.65 -1.64
CA ALA A 82 11.66 3.81 -1.47
C ALA A 82 10.62 3.86 -2.59
N LEU A 83 9.35 3.80 -2.21
CA LEU A 83 8.19 3.96 -3.07
C LEU A 83 7.52 5.27 -2.69
N VAL A 84 7.60 6.28 -3.57
CA VAL A 84 7.10 7.63 -3.29
C VAL A 84 6.07 8.02 -4.35
N GLY A 85 4.85 8.35 -3.92
CA GLY A 85 3.78 8.76 -4.83
C GLY A 85 3.26 7.65 -5.75
N CYS A 86 3.54 6.39 -5.43
CA CYS A 86 3.16 5.27 -6.29
C CYS A 86 1.67 4.90 -6.15
N ASP A 87 1.05 4.54 -7.28
CA ASP A 87 -0.25 3.85 -7.28
C ASP A 87 -0.02 2.33 -7.23
N LEU A 88 -0.27 1.75 -6.06
CA LEU A 88 -0.20 0.32 -5.78
C LEU A 88 -1.60 -0.31 -5.74
N SER A 89 -2.61 0.35 -6.30
CA SER A 89 -3.98 -0.14 -6.22
C SER A 89 -4.16 -1.48 -6.93
N GLN A 90 -4.96 -2.37 -6.33
CA GLN A 90 -5.28 -3.70 -6.89
C GLN A 90 -4.05 -4.58 -7.20
N THR A 91 -2.92 -4.31 -6.53
CA THR A 91 -1.70 -5.13 -6.63
C THR A 91 -1.82 -6.42 -5.83
N GLN A 92 -0.98 -7.38 -6.18
CA GLN A 92 -0.80 -8.62 -5.44
C GLN A 92 0.69 -8.84 -5.17
N PHE A 93 1.06 -8.82 -3.90
CA PHE A 93 2.39 -9.14 -3.40
C PHE A 93 2.34 -10.44 -2.61
N THR A 94 3.24 -11.38 -2.90
CA THR A 94 3.32 -12.66 -2.18
C THR A 94 4.77 -13.00 -1.93
N ASP A 95 5.10 -13.43 -0.71
CA ASP A 95 6.46 -13.84 -0.33
C ASP A 95 7.50 -12.72 -0.56
N CYS A 96 7.15 -11.46 -0.30
CA CYS A 96 8.01 -10.29 -0.56
C CYS A 96 8.67 -9.76 0.72
N TYR A 97 9.86 -9.15 0.58
CA TYR A 97 10.67 -8.68 1.71
C TYR A 97 10.85 -7.15 1.67
N PHE A 98 10.05 -6.43 2.43
CA PHE A 98 10.02 -4.96 2.51
C PHE A 98 10.76 -4.41 3.73
N ARG A 99 11.76 -5.12 4.26
CA ARG A 99 12.45 -4.69 5.49
C ARG A 99 13.05 -3.29 5.33
N SER A 100 12.71 -2.39 6.24
CA SER A 100 13.14 -0.99 6.20
C SER A 100 12.76 -0.21 4.93
N ALA A 101 11.78 -0.70 4.15
CA ALA A 101 11.26 0.01 3.00
C ALA A 101 10.45 1.25 3.42
N LEU A 102 10.46 2.29 2.59
CA LEU A 102 9.65 3.49 2.76
C LEU A 102 8.54 3.51 1.71
N PHE A 103 7.30 3.60 2.16
CA PHE A 103 6.15 3.95 1.33
C PHE A 103 5.71 5.36 1.72
N GLU A 104 5.87 6.33 0.84
CA GLU A 104 5.47 7.72 1.09
C GLU A 104 4.40 8.14 0.08
N ARG A 105 3.25 8.62 0.57
CA ARG A 105 2.13 9.14 -0.25
C ARG A 105 1.65 8.13 -1.29
N CYS A 106 1.72 6.84 -0.98
CA CYS A 106 1.29 5.77 -1.86
C CYS A 106 -0.21 5.49 -1.74
N ASP A 107 -0.82 5.17 -2.87
CA ASP A 107 -2.21 4.72 -2.95
C ASP A 107 -2.23 3.18 -2.96
N ILE A 108 -2.53 2.57 -1.80
CA ILE A 108 -2.52 1.10 -1.58
C ILE A 108 -3.97 0.59 -1.49
N VAL A 109 -4.79 0.98 -2.46
CA VAL A 109 -6.24 0.71 -2.44
C VAL A 109 -6.54 -0.67 -3.01
N ASN A 110 -7.25 -1.51 -2.26
CA ASN A 110 -7.64 -2.87 -2.67
C ASN A 110 -6.44 -3.75 -3.06
N ALA A 111 -5.26 -3.46 -2.48
CA ALA A 111 -4.04 -4.25 -2.65
C ALA A 111 -4.05 -5.48 -1.72
N ARG A 112 -3.38 -6.55 -2.14
CA ARG A 112 -3.22 -7.76 -1.33
C ARG A 112 -1.75 -8.07 -1.09
N PHE A 113 -1.39 -8.29 0.16
CA PHE A 113 -0.08 -8.71 0.60
C PHE A 113 -0.22 -10.03 1.36
N GLY A 114 0.53 -11.04 0.93
CA GLY A 114 0.57 -12.37 1.52
C GLY A 114 1.99 -12.76 1.90
N ASN A 115 2.17 -13.40 3.06
CA ASN A 115 3.46 -13.99 3.47
C ASN A 115 4.65 -13.01 3.36
N SER A 116 4.44 -11.74 3.64
CA SER A 116 5.43 -10.69 3.34
C SER A 116 5.96 -10.04 4.61
N ASP A 117 7.22 -9.65 4.59
CA ASP A 117 7.90 -9.08 5.76
C ASP A 117 8.02 -7.55 5.62
N PHE A 118 7.34 -6.81 6.50
CA PHE A 118 7.39 -5.35 6.58
C PHE A 118 8.14 -4.87 7.83
N SER A 119 9.03 -5.69 8.41
CA SER A 119 9.80 -5.34 9.59
C SER A 119 10.60 -4.05 9.39
N GLY A 120 10.29 -3.03 10.17
CA GLY A 120 10.91 -1.70 10.06
C GLY A 120 10.50 -0.89 8.82
N ALA A 121 9.60 -1.40 7.99
CA ALA A 121 9.03 -0.63 6.89
C ALA A 121 8.16 0.51 7.44
N ARG A 122 8.07 1.62 6.72
CA ARG A 122 7.26 2.78 7.09
C ARG A 122 6.26 3.13 6.00
N PHE A 123 5.03 3.43 6.39
CA PHE A 123 3.99 3.95 5.50
C PHE A 123 3.63 5.36 5.94
N ASP A 124 4.09 6.37 5.21
CA ASP A 124 3.89 7.77 5.54
C ASP A 124 2.89 8.43 4.58
N ALA A 125 1.79 8.95 5.13
CA ALA A 125 0.70 9.58 4.37
C ALA A 125 0.08 8.68 3.29
N CYS A 126 -0.01 7.38 3.56
CA CYS A 126 -0.53 6.39 2.61
C CYS A 126 -2.05 6.18 2.75
N ARG A 127 -2.68 5.74 1.65
CA ARG A 127 -4.04 5.20 1.67
C ARG A 127 -3.99 3.68 1.70
N LEU A 128 -4.76 3.05 2.57
CA LEU A 128 -4.84 1.59 2.70
C LEU A 128 -6.29 1.09 2.59
N ASP A 129 -7.12 1.82 1.85
CA ASP A 129 -8.53 1.49 1.66
C ASP A 129 -8.69 0.07 1.08
N PHE A 130 -9.39 -0.81 1.80
CA PHE A 130 -9.66 -2.19 1.36
C PHE A 130 -8.41 -3.04 1.13
N SER A 131 -7.23 -2.61 1.60
CA SER A 131 -6.03 -3.45 1.55
C SER A 131 -6.18 -4.66 2.46
N ALA A 132 -5.55 -5.77 2.07
CA ALA A 132 -5.48 -6.97 2.88
C ALA A 132 -4.04 -7.41 3.09
N PHE A 133 -3.65 -7.53 4.35
CA PHE A 133 -2.43 -8.19 4.81
C PHE A 133 -2.81 -9.55 5.38
N VAL A 134 -2.12 -10.61 4.96
CA VAL A 134 -2.33 -11.99 5.41
C VAL A 134 -0.96 -12.63 5.64
N SER A 135 -0.72 -13.16 6.83
CA SER A 135 0.58 -13.71 7.23
C SER A 135 1.74 -12.72 6.98
N CYS A 136 1.51 -11.43 7.24
CA CYS A 136 2.50 -10.39 7.02
C CYS A 136 3.04 -9.83 8.33
N GLU A 137 4.36 -9.69 8.45
CA GLU A 137 4.99 -9.03 9.59
C GLU A 137 4.91 -7.52 9.47
N ILE A 138 3.83 -6.93 9.99
CA ILE A 138 3.55 -5.49 9.93
C ILE A 138 3.07 -4.99 11.30
N ALA A 139 3.52 -3.80 11.71
CA ALA A 139 3.10 -3.15 12.94
C ALA A 139 2.15 -1.99 12.63
N PHE A 140 1.14 -1.77 13.47
CA PHE A 140 0.23 -0.63 13.29
C PHE A 140 0.96 0.71 13.37
N ASP A 141 1.90 0.85 14.31
CA ASP A 141 2.66 2.08 14.56
C ASP A 141 3.55 2.50 13.38
N SER A 142 3.82 1.59 12.45
CA SER A 142 4.56 1.93 11.23
C SER A 142 3.69 2.56 10.14
N ILE A 143 2.38 2.66 10.37
CA ILE A 143 1.40 3.17 9.43
C ILE A 143 0.91 4.55 9.87
N ARG A 144 1.27 5.58 9.09
CA ARG A 144 0.70 6.92 9.14
C ARG A 144 -0.23 7.10 7.95
N PHE A 145 -1.53 7.10 8.25
CA PHE A 145 -2.56 7.29 7.24
C PHE A 145 -2.50 8.71 6.68
N ARG A 146 -2.96 8.85 5.43
CA ARG A 146 -3.22 10.17 4.86
C ARG A 146 -4.28 10.90 5.72
N GLY A 147 -4.09 12.21 5.92
CA GLY A 147 -4.90 12.98 6.89
C GLY A 147 -6.39 13.12 6.55
N ASP A 148 -6.80 12.75 5.34
CA ASP A 148 -8.20 12.70 4.89
C ASP A 148 -8.83 11.31 5.02
N ALA A 149 -8.13 10.33 5.60
CA ALA A 149 -8.65 8.97 5.78
C ALA A 149 -9.85 8.98 6.73
N PRO A 150 -11.05 8.56 6.28
CA PRO A 150 -12.22 8.61 7.13
C PRO A 150 -12.19 7.47 8.16
N PRO A 151 -12.85 7.61 9.33
CA PRO A 151 -12.75 6.64 10.42
C PRO A 151 -13.13 5.20 10.02
N GLN A 152 -14.10 5.02 9.11
CA GLN A 152 -14.45 3.67 8.63
C GLN A 152 -13.31 2.96 7.89
N VAL A 153 -12.39 3.71 7.27
CA VAL A 153 -11.22 3.14 6.59
C VAL A 153 -10.22 2.68 7.63
N LEU A 154 -9.97 3.51 8.64
CA LEU A 154 -9.08 3.18 9.76
C LEU A 154 -9.57 1.93 10.49
N ALA A 155 -10.87 1.87 10.84
CA ALA A 155 -11.48 0.71 11.49
C ALA A 155 -11.29 -0.57 10.67
N ARG A 156 -11.48 -0.50 9.35
CA ARG A 156 -11.31 -1.65 8.45
C ARG A 156 -9.86 -2.10 8.36
N VAL A 157 -8.91 -1.17 8.32
CA VAL A 157 -7.47 -1.51 8.33
C VAL A 157 -7.10 -2.16 9.66
N CYS A 158 -7.54 -1.61 10.79
CA CYS A 158 -7.35 -2.24 12.11
C CYS A 158 -7.95 -3.65 12.16
N ARG A 159 -9.16 -3.86 11.61
CA ARG A 159 -9.78 -5.18 11.52
C ARG A 159 -8.93 -6.17 10.73
N ASN A 160 -8.41 -5.77 9.57
CA ASN A 160 -7.57 -6.63 8.75
C ASN A 160 -6.24 -6.96 9.44
N LEU A 161 -5.55 -5.95 9.99
CA LEU A 161 -4.31 -6.13 10.74
C LEU A 161 -4.51 -7.02 11.98
N LYS A 162 -5.66 -6.90 12.65
CA LYS A 162 -6.03 -7.76 13.79
C LYS A 162 -6.11 -9.21 13.36
N LEU A 163 -6.82 -9.51 12.27
CA LEU A 163 -6.95 -10.87 11.75
C LEU A 163 -5.59 -11.44 11.34
N ASN A 164 -4.74 -10.61 10.72
CA ASN A 164 -3.37 -10.95 10.39
C ASN A 164 -2.54 -11.30 11.64
N ALA A 165 -2.58 -10.45 12.67
CA ALA A 165 -1.90 -10.68 13.94
C ALA A 165 -2.38 -11.97 14.62
N MET A 166 -3.70 -12.22 14.63
CA MET A 166 -4.28 -13.46 15.16
C MET A 166 -3.79 -14.70 14.39
N SER A 167 -3.73 -14.64 13.05
CA SER A 167 -3.24 -15.76 12.24
C SER A 167 -1.77 -16.08 12.49
N MET A 168 -1.00 -15.11 12.97
CA MET A 168 0.42 -15.26 13.31
C MET A 168 0.66 -15.50 14.81
N GLY A 169 -0.40 -15.64 15.63
CA GLY A 169 -0.28 -15.85 17.07
C GLY A 169 0.11 -14.61 17.89
N ARG A 170 0.08 -13.41 17.31
CA ARG A 170 0.38 -12.12 17.96
C ARG A 170 -0.85 -11.55 18.66
N PHE A 171 -1.27 -12.21 19.75
CA PHE A 171 -2.54 -11.90 20.43
C PHE A 171 -2.56 -10.55 21.17
N THR A 172 -1.40 -10.07 21.65
CA THR A 172 -1.28 -8.73 22.25
C THR A 172 -1.65 -7.65 21.24
N ASP A 173 -1.02 -7.71 20.07
CA ASP A 173 -1.22 -6.75 19.00
C ASP A 173 -2.64 -6.83 18.47
N ALA A 174 -3.20 -8.04 18.38
CA ALA A 174 -4.60 -8.24 18.02
C ALA A 174 -5.57 -7.58 19.02
N SER A 175 -5.25 -7.59 20.32
CA SER A 175 -6.05 -6.93 21.35
C SER A 175 -6.02 -5.41 21.19
N ASP A 176 -4.84 -4.83 20.99
CA ASP A 176 -4.66 -3.39 20.78
C ASP A 176 -5.39 -2.93 19.50
N LEU A 177 -5.26 -3.70 18.42
CA LEU A 177 -5.98 -3.46 17.17
C LEU A 177 -7.50 -3.59 17.33
N ALA A 178 -7.99 -4.47 18.20
CA ALA A 178 -9.43 -4.56 18.49
C ALA A 178 -9.96 -3.33 19.24
N TYR A 179 -9.14 -2.76 20.14
CA TYR A 179 -9.47 -1.50 20.81
C TYR A 179 -9.53 -0.33 19.81
N LEU A 180 -8.52 -0.22 18.95
CA LEU A 180 -8.48 0.80 17.89
C LEU A 180 -9.65 0.67 16.92
N GLU A 181 -9.94 -0.55 16.43
CA GLU A 181 -11.09 -0.81 15.55
C GLU A 181 -12.40 -0.28 16.15
N ARG A 182 -12.71 -0.65 17.41
CA ARG A 182 -13.93 -0.19 18.10
C ARG A 182 -13.98 1.33 18.25
N THR A 183 -12.83 1.94 18.50
CA THR A 183 -12.70 3.39 18.65
C THR A 183 -13.01 4.09 17.33
N PHE A 184 -12.45 3.62 16.22
CA PHE A 184 -12.72 4.18 14.90
C PHE A 184 -14.16 3.89 14.42
N ASP A 185 -14.70 2.71 14.68
CA ASP A 185 -16.10 2.38 14.36
C ASP A 185 -17.08 3.30 15.11
N ARG A 186 -16.80 3.60 16.39
CA ARG A 186 -17.61 4.58 17.16
C ARG A 186 -17.56 5.97 16.53
N HIS A 187 -16.39 6.44 16.13
CA HIS A 187 -16.26 7.72 15.44
C HIS A 187 -17.00 7.72 14.10
N ALA A 188 -16.93 6.62 13.33
CA ALA A 188 -17.65 6.49 12.07
C ALA A 188 -19.18 6.56 12.27
N LEU A 189 -19.70 5.91 13.31
CA LEU A 189 -21.12 5.99 13.67
C LEU A 189 -21.52 7.41 14.09
N HIS A 190 -20.70 8.08 14.88
CA HIS A 190 -20.96 9.47 15.29
C HIS A 190 -20.99 10.43 14.10
N GLN A 191 -20.03 10.32 13.18
CA GLN A 191 -20.01 11.13 11.95
C GLN A 191 -21.25 10.89 11.08
N ARG A 192 -21.75 9.66 11.02
CA ARG A 192 -22.99 9.33 10.29
C ARG A 192 -24.24 9.89 10.98
N ALA A 193 -24.30 9.84 12.31
CA ALA A 193 -25.46 10.29 13.08
C ALA A 193 -25.59 11.83 13.13
N PHE A 194 -24.48 12.56 13.19
CA PHE A 194 -24.48 14.01 13.47
C PHE A 194 -23.84 14.87 12.37
N GLY A 195 -23.39 14.26 11.26
CA GLY A 195 -22.69 14.96 10.19
C GLY A 195 -21.25 15.36 10.57
N ALA A 196 -20.40 15.62 9.57
CA ALA A 196 -18.97 15.93 9.76
C ALA A 196 -18.69 17.20 10.60
N GLY A 197 -19.71 18.03 10.85
CA GLY A 197 -19.58 19.32 11.54
C GLY A 197 -19.65 19.27 13.08
N MET A 198 -20.03 18.14 13.69
CA MET A 198 -20.35 18.08 15.13
C MET A 198 -19.46 17.11 15.92
N LEU A 199 -18.15 17.04 15.63
CA LEU A 199 -17.21 16.41 16.57
C LEU A 199 -16.91 17.38 17.71
N SER A 200 -17.31 17.00 18.92
CA SER A 200 -17.11 17.79 20.13
C SER A 200 -15.62 18.02 20.38
N ARG A 201 -15.29 19.10 21.08
CA ARG A 201 -13.90 19.51 21.40
C ARG A 201 -13.15 18.44 22.22
N VAL A 202 -13.87 17.53 22.88
CA VAL A 202 -13.34 16.40 23.67
C VAL A 202 -12.93 15.23 22.76
N ASP A 203 -13.70 14.93 21.71
CA ASP A 203 -13.38 13.85 20.76
C ASP A 203 -12.12 14.16 19.94
N ARG A 204 -11.86 15.44 19.67
CA ARG A 204 -10.64 15.89 19.00
C ARG A 204 -9.39 15.69 19.86
N LEU A 205 -9.48 15.83 21.19
CA LEU A 205 -8.31 15.72 22.07
C LEU A 205 -7.85 14.26 22.25
N HIS A 206 -8.77 13.30 22.23
CA HIS A 206 -8.41 11.88 22.26
C HIS A 206 -7.98 11.36 20.88
N ALA A 207 -8.52 11.96 19.80
CA ALA A 207 -8.06 11.67 18.46
C ALA A 207 -6.62 12.17 18.26
N VAL A 208 -6.31 13.45 18.56
CA VAL A 208 -5.03 14.12 18.26
C VAL A 208 -3.80 13.48 18.91
N ALA A 209 -3.94 12.66 19.96
CA ALA A 209 -2.82 11.93 20.54
C ALA A 209 -2.28 10.79 19.63
N LEU A 210 -2.97 10.46 18.53
CA LEU A 210 -2.66 9.33 17.65
C LEU A 210 -2.64 9.69 16.13
N TRP A 211 -2.55 10.97 15.74
CA TRP A 211 -2.35 11.39 14.33
C TRP A 211 -0.93 11.95 14.11
#